data_AF-A0AAN6KM07-F1
#
_entry.id   AF-A0AAN6KM07-F1
#
_cell.length_a   1.000
_cell.length_b   1.000
_cell.length_c   1.000
_cell.angle_alpha   90.00
_cell.angle_beta   90.00
_cell.angle_gamma   90.00
#
_symmetry.space_group_name_H-M   'P 1'
#
loop_
_entity.id
_entity.type
_entity.pdbx_description
1 polymer ?
#
loop_
_entity_poly.entity_id
_entity_poly.type
_entity_poly.pdbx_seq_one_letter_code
_entity_poly.pdbx_strand_id
1 'polypeptide(L)'
;MTLLSMLRPRWTFNNRLPAYTGEYKVGTIDIEVPVERQRLSKAVFKHGRKPAFELETVLFSLYYPAVKDARSRKPKHLWFPKPIVLQAEGYAKLAKISNFLTNRLFALGLWTLAGSLTIPAAVDVPIVGTVKNYRDYETEHPNDDYGLTEYPVIVLSHGFASTRTDYTQYCGELASRGYVVAAIEHRDGSGPGSLVMQDGTTTKRSVISASELDPSPDLPALKVTQLAFREAEIIETVRVLREINAGLGNNIFKTNSRNEGKDLPEWRGRLNIERIVIAGHSYGATGAMQALKGGHVYVRPFVGGIILDPGKSSGPLNEDIRVPLLIINSESWSKTPSDFYGRPHFDVVRDIVRKVLDESHIYAWFVTCKGTAHPSVTDAPLIEPFLLSWATGATIDVKEGLRQYVKATEDFMLYLKDGHRRGILSEEVTHPEYEHDVRDDVRRTTMPERIEKYWRIHVAPSTACMYPGLCGVEHDHAI
;
A
#
# COMPACT_ATOMS: atom_id res chain seq x y z
N MET A 1 34.41 -27.42 -22.34
CA MET A 1 34.50 -26.03 -21.82
C MET A 1 33.27 -25.78 -20.97
N THR A 2 33.51 -25.55 -19.68
CA THR A 2 32.61 -25.91 -18.58
C THR A 2 31.45 -24.94 -18.39
N LEU A 3 30.28 -25.51 -18.04
CA LEU A 3 29.01 -24.87 -17.65
C LEU A 3 29.13 -23.83 -16.50
N LEU A 4 30.31 -23.70 -15.89
CA LEU A 4 30.60 -22.75 -14.81
C LEU A 4 30.84 -21.29 -15.28
N SER A 5 30.96 -21.02 -16.58
CA SER A 5 31.26 -19.66 -17.07
C SER A 5 30.03 -18.74 -17.24
N MET A 6 28.81 -19.29 -17.22
CA MET A 6 27.56 -18.50 -17.23
C MET A 6 27.04 -18.15 -15.83
N LEU A 7 27.65 -18.69 -14.77
CA LEU A 7 27.36 -18.38 -13.37
C LEU A 7 28.36 -17.37 -12.81
N ARG A 8 28.64 -16.29 -13.53
CA ARG A 8 29.18 -15.07 -12.90
C ARG A 8 28.02 -14.16 -12.56
N PRO A 9 27.37 -14.31 -11.39
CA PRO A 9 26.55 -13.24 -10.89
C PRO A 9 27.46 -12.03 -10.73
N ARG A 10 27.20 -10.97 -11.51
CA ARG A 10 27.60 -9.63 -11.11
C ARG A 10 26.80 -9.31 -9.85
N TRP A 11 27.23 -9.85 -8.71
CA TRP A 11 26.83 -9.36 -7.39
C TRP A 11 27.42 -7.96 -7.23
N THR A 12 26.86 -6.98 -7.94
CA THR A 12 26.88 -5.62 -7.43
C THR A 12 25.92 -5.65 -6.25
N PHE A 13 26.43 -5.95 -5.05
CA PHE A 13 25.76 -5.69 -3.79
C PHE A 13 25.59 -4.17 -3.66
N ASN A 14 24.68 -3.60 -4.45
CA ASN A 14 24.21 -2.27 -4.20
C ASN A 14 23.24 -2.43 -3.02
N ASN A 15 23.70 -2.13 -1.80
CA ASN A 15 22.91 -2.28 -0.56
C ASN A 15 21.75 -1.28 -0.47
N ARG A 16 21.19 -0.87 -1.61
CA ARG A 16 20.21 0.20 -1.77
C ARG A 16 19.26 -0.18 -2.90
N LEU A 17 17.96 -0.05 -2.61
CA LEU A 17 16.94 -0.05 -3.65
C LEU A 17 17.14 1.15 -4.60
N PRO A 18 16.57 1.12 -5.82
CA PRO A 18 16.66 2.23 -6.77
C PRO A 18 16.22 3.57 -6.18
N ALA A 19 16.81 4.67 -6.66
CA ALA A 19 16.37 6.00 -6.30
C ALA A 19 15.02 6.34 -6.92
N TYR A 20 14.22 7.14 -6.21
CA TYR A 20 12.92 7.60 -6.69
C TYR A 20 13.07 8.56 -7.87
N THR A 21 12.11 8.53 -8.79
CA THR A 21 12.20 9.25 -10.07
C THR A 21 11.43 10.56 -10.16
N GLY A 22 10.62 10.90 -9.15
CA GLY A 22 9.89 12.17 -9.10
C GLY A 22 10.76 13.40 -8.78
N GLU A 23 10.13 14.57 -8.80
CA GLU A 23 10.76 15.88 -8.59
C GLU A 23 11.31 16.05 -7.16
N TYR A 24 10.56 15.57 -6.17
CA TYR A 24 10.88 15.76 -4.76
C TYR A 24 11.84 14.68 -4.26
N LYS A 25 12.73 15.07 -3.32
CA LYS A 25 13.37 14.09 -2.44
C LYS A 25 12.31 13.51 -1.51
N VAL A 26 12.57 12.33 -0.96
CA VAL A 26 11.60 11.61 -0.14
C VAL A 26 12.12 11.47 1.28
N GLY A 27 11.31 11.92 2.22
CA GLY A 27 11.48 11.67 3.64
C GLY A 27 10.71 10.44 4.08
N THR A 28 11.15 9.82 5.18
CA THR A 28 10.39 8.77 5.87
C THR A 28 10.40 8.95 7.38
N ILE A 29 9.30 8.62 8.05
CA ILE A 29 9.14 8.62 9.51
C ILE A 29 8.33 7.38 9.90
N ASP A 30 8.86 6.56 10.80
CA ASP A 30 8.10 5.51 11.48
C ASP A 30 7.36 6.12 12.69
N ILE A 31 6.03 5.96 12.73
CA ILE A 31 5.17 6.40 13.83
C ILE A 31 4.56 5.18 14.50
N GLU A 32 4.88 4.97 15.77
CA GLU A 32 4.19 4.03 16.65
C GLU A 32 3.66 4.75 17.89
N VAL A 33 2.35 4.90 17.97
CA VAL A 33 1.69 5.59 19.08
C VAL A 33 0.67 4.70 19.77
N PRO A 34 0.49 4.86 21.09
CA PRO A 34 -0.54 4.13 21.82
C PRO A 34 -1.94 4.51 21.31
N VAL A 35 -2.86 3.55 21.41
CA VAL A 35 -4.27 3.75 21.11
C VAL A 35 -5.11 3.33 22.31
N GLU A 36 -6.39 3.71 22.33
CA GLU A 36 -7.32 3.12 23.28
C GLU A 36 -7.37 1.61 23.04
N ARG A 37 -7.16 0.83 24.11
CA ARG A 37 -7.07 -0.63 23.98
C ARG A 37 -8.39 -1.20 23.48
N GLN A 38 -8.34 -1.82 22.31
CA GLN A 38 -9.50 -2.44 21.68
C GLN A 38 -9.29 -3.94 21.62
N ARG A 39 -10.25 -4.71 22.16
CA ARG A 39 -10.28 -6.16 22.04
C ARG A 39 -11.25 -6.58 20.95
N LEU A 40 -10.72 -6.91 19.78
CA LEU A 40 -11.50 -7.21 18.58
C LEU A 40 -12.05 -8.64 18.57
N SER A 41 -11.52 -9.51 19.43
CA SER A 41 -12.00 -10.89 19.59
C SER A 41 -11.87 -11.41 21.01
N LYS A 42 -12.77 -12.32 21.37
CA LYS A 42 -12.69 -13.09 22.62
C LYS A 42 -11.57 -14.14 22.58
N ALA A 43 -11.07 -14.49 21.39
CA ALA A 43 -10.02 -15.49 21.24
C ALA A 43 -8.74 -15.13 22.01
N VAL A 44 -8.20 -16.12 22.70
CA VAL A 44 -6.92 -16.03 23.42
C VAL A 44 -5.95 -17.07 22.87
N PHE A 45 -4.66 -16.85 23.03
CA PHE A 45 -3.67 -17.89 22.76
C PHE A 45 -3.84 -19.04 23.77
N LYS A 46 -3.85 -20.29 23.30
CA LYS A 46 -3.90 -21.49 24.16
C LYS A 46 -2.78 -21.47 25.20
N HIS A 47 -1.58 -21.10 24.76
CA HIS A 47 -0.45 -20.89 25.64
C HIS A 47 -0.46 -19.47 26.22
N GLY A 48 -0.40 -19.36 27.54
CA GLY A 48 -0.34 -18.08 28.25
C GLY A 48 -1.65 -17.31 28.36
N ARG A 49 -2.73 -17.72 27.67
CA ARG A 49 -4.08 -17.15 27.79
C ARG A 49 -4.18 -15.65 27.49
N LYS A 50 -3.19 -15.08 26.80
CA LYS A 50 -3.18 -13.66 26.41
C LYS A 50 -4.18 -13.40 25.28
N PRO A 51 -4.81 -12.22 25.22
CA PRO A 51 -5.63 -11.82 24.07
C PRO A 51 -4.85 -11.94 22.76
N ALA A 52 -5.49 -12.56 21.76
CA ALA A 52 -4.86 -12.74 20.44
C ALA A 52 -5.02 -11.51 19.52
N PHE A 53 -6.14 -10.81 19.66
CA PHE A 53 -6.51 -9.65 18.84
C PHE A 53 -6.84 -8.47 19.74
N GLU A 54 -5.79 -7.93 20.37
CA GLU A 54 -5.84 -6.73 21.19
C GLU A 54 -4.95 -5.67 20.56
N LEU A 55 -5.56 -4.54 20.19
CA LEU A 55 -4.88 -3.42 19.59
C LEU A 55 -4.40 -2.48 20.71
N GLU A 56 -3.09 -2.29 20.80
CA GLU A 56 -2.44 -1.53 21.87
C GLU A 56 -1.75 -0.26 21.35
N THR A 57 -1.16 -0.37 20.15
CA THR A 57 -0.54 0.74 19.42
C THR A 57 -0.90 0.61 17.94
N VAL A 58 -0.85 1.71 17.20
CA VAL A 58 -0.84 1.71 15.73
C VAL A 58 0.57 2.01 15.24
N LEU A 59 1.01 1.32 14.18
CA LEU A 59 2.32 1.54 13.55
C LEU A 59 2.18 1.73 12.05
N PHE A 60 2.78 2.79 11.53
CA PHE A 60 2.88 3.04 10.10
C PHE A 60 4.14 3.84 9.77
N SER A 61 4.59 3.74 8.52
CA SER A 61 5.64 4.59 7.96
C SER A 61 5.00 5.67 7.09
N LEU A 62 5.35 6.94 7.33
CA LEU A 62 5.03 8.05 6.43
C LEU A 62 6.12 8.18 5.38
N TYR A 63 5.75 8.27 4.11
CA TYR A 63 6.59 8.71 3.01
C TYR A 63 6.08 10.06 2.51
N TYR A 64 6.95 11.05 2.37
CA TYR A 64 6.54 12.42 2.06
C TYR A 64 7.57 13.20 1.23
N PRO A 65 7.16 14.28 0.54
CA PRO A 65 8.08 15.18 -0.16
C PRO A 65 8.98 15.89 0.86
N ALA A 66 10.29 15.66 0.77
CA ALA A 66 11.29 16.24 1.65
C ALA A 66 12.10 17.35 0.97
N VAL A 67 12.59 18.28 1.78
CA VAL A 67 13.46 19.36 1.33
C VAL A 67 14.71 18.79 0.63
N LYS A 68 15.01 19.29 -0.57
CA LYS A 68 16.01 18.75 -1.49
C LYS A 68 17.39 18.52 -0.88
N ASP A 69 17.83 19.43 -0.01
CA ASP A 69 19.15 19.42 0.61
C ASP A 69 19.13 19.02 2.09
N ALA A 70 18.00 18.53 2.59
CA ALA A 70 17.90 18.06 3.97
C ALA A 70 18.78 16.83 4.18
N ARG A 71 19.65 16.90 5.18
CA ARG A 71 20.48 15.78 5.63
C ARG A 71 19.84 15.12 6.83
N SER A 72 19.55 13.82 6.70
CA SER A 72 19.13 13.01 7.83
C SER A 72 20.27 12.89 8.85
N ARG A 73 19.93 12.98 10.13
CA ARG A 73 20.84 12.66 11.25
C ARG A 73 20.67 11.22 11.76
N LYS A 74 19.70 10.49 11.22
CA LYS A 74 19.35 9.13 11.63
C LYS A 74 19.89 8.12 10.62
N PRO A 75 20.16 6.86 11.05
CA PRO A 75 20.46 5.80 10.11
C PRO A 75 19.27 5.61 9.16
N LYS A 76 19.56 5.21 7.91
CA LYS A 76 18.50 4.84 6.98
C LYS A 76 17.71 3.66 7.51
N HIS A 77 16.41 3.64 7.22
CA HIS A 77 15.59 2.46 7.44
C HIS A 77 16.10 1.29 6.61
N LEU A 78 16.12 0.12 7.24
CA LEU A 78 16.38 -1.15 6.56
C LEU A 78 15.08 -1.60 5.88
N TRP A 79 15.19 -2.13 4.67
CA TRP A 79 14.06 -2.77 4.00
C TRP A 79 13.58 -3.98 4.80
N PHE A 80 14.51 -4.74 5.39
CA PHE A 80 14.21 -5.84 6.28
C PHE A 80 14.42 -5.42 7.75
N PRO A 81 13.35 -5.18 8.53
CA PRO A 81 13.48 -4.66 9.88
C PRO A 81 14.11 -5.70 10.83
N LYS A 82 14.84 -5.20 11.83
CA LYS A 82 15.42 -6.04 12.89
C LYS A 82 14.39 -6.28 14.01
N PRO A 83 14.45 -7.45 14.70
CA PRO A 83 15.37 -8.57 14.48
C PRO A 83 14.92 -9.47 13.32
N ILE A 84 15.85 -9.81 12.43
CA ILE A 84 15.59 -10.66 11.24
C ILE A 84 14.99 -12.02 11.61
N VAL A 85 15.41 -12.57 12.75
CA VAL A 85 14.93 -13.85 13.27
C VAL A 85 13.40 -13.85 13.45
N LEU A 86 12.80 -12.73 13.88
CA LEU A 86 11.34 -12.65 14.05
C LEU A 86 10.61 -12.87 12.73
N GLN A 87 11.06 -12.20 11.67
CA GLN A 87 10.46 -12.36 10.35
C GLN A 87 10.74 -13.76 9.77
N ALA A 88 11.95 -14.28 9.97
CA ALA A 88 12.30 -15.63 9.54
C ALA A 88 11.40 -16.70 10.18
N GLU A 89 11.16 -16.61 11.49
CA GLU A 89 10.22 -17.45 12.21
C GLU A 89 8.79 -17.32 11.65
N GLY A 90 8.37 -16.09 11.35
CA GLY A 90 7.09 -15.80 10.69
C GLY A 90 6.93 -16.50 9.33
N TYR A 91 7.89 -16.31 8.43
CA TYR A 91 7.88 -16.96 7.11
C TYR A 91 7.91 -18.49 7.22
N ALA A 92 8.69 -19.03 8.15
CA ALA A 92 8.73 -20.46 8.39
C ALA A 92 7.39 -21.00 8.95
N LYS A 93 6.69 -20.22 9.79
CA LYS A 93 5.33 -20.55 10.26
C LYS A 93 4.33 -20.54 9.10
N LEU A 94 4.37 -19.53 8.24
CA LEU A 94 3.52 -19.43 7.05
C LEU A 94 3.72 -20.61 6.11
N ALA A 95 4.97 -21.04 5.93
CA ALA A 95 5.34 -22.21 5.14
C ALA A 95 5.08 -23.55 5.86
N LYS A 96 4.56 -23.56 7.10
CA LYS A 96 4.30 -24.74 7.94
C LYS A 96 5.52 -25.64 8.19
N ILE A 97 6.72 -25.06 8.18
CA ILE A 97 8.00 -25.75 8.38
C ILE A 97 8.80 -25.20 9.57
N SER A 98 8.20 -24.32 10.38
CA SER A 98 8.87 -23.67 11.52
C SER A 98 9.37 -24.68 12.56
N ASN A 99 10.69 -24.70 12.76
CA ASN A 99 11.39 -25.36 13.85
C ASN A 99 12.73 -24.64 14.10
N PHE A 100 13.42 -24.99 15.19
CA PHE A 100 14.67 -24.30 15.56
C PHE A 100 15.71 -24.26 14.43
N LEU A 101 15.86 -25.34 13.65
CA LEU A 101 16.85 -25.40 12.58
C LEU A 101 16.41 -24.60 11.35
N THR A 102 15.17 -24.80 10.88
CA THR A 102 14.64 -24.09 9.70
C THR A 102 14.59 -22.58 9.95
N ASN A 103 14.21 -22.14 11.15
CA ASN A 103 14.17 -20.72 11.50
C ASN A 103 15.55 -20.07 11.41
N ARG A 104 16.62 -20.76 11.81
CA ARG A 104 18.00 -20.26 11.70
C ARG A 104 18.51 -20.24 10.26
N LEU A 105 18.16 -21.25 9.46
CA LEU A 105 18.50 -21.28 8.03
C LEU A 105 17.79 -20.16 7.27
N PHE A 106 16.50 -19.95 7.52
CA PHE A 106 15.75 -18.82 6.95
C PHE A 106 16.33 -17.48 7.41
N ALA A 107 16.66 -17.33 8.69
CA ALA A 107 17.26 -16.11 9.21
C ALA A 107 18.61 -15.81 8.55
N LEU A 108 19.44 -16.84 8.34
CA LEU A 108 20.71 -16.69 7.62
C LEU A 108 20.47 -16.27 6.17
N GLY A 109 19.57 -16.95 5.45
CA GLY A 109 19.21 -16.61 4.07
C GLY A 109 18.71 -15.16 3.94
N LEU A 110 17.73 -14.77 4.75
CA LEU A 110 17.17 -13.41 4.75
C LEU A 110 18.22 -12.35 5.12
N TRP A 111 19.07 -12.64 6.11
CA TRP A 111 20.17 -11.74 6.46
C TRP A 111 21.17 -11.58 5.30
N THR A 112 21.52 -12.67 4.61
CA THR A 112 22.43 -12.60 3.45
C THR A 112 21.85 -11.83 2.27
N LEU A 113 20.56 -12.00 1.99
CA LEU A 113 19.90 -11.36 0.84
C LEU A 113 19.57 -9.89 1.09
N ALA A 114 19.00 -9.56 2.25
CA ALA A 114 18.38 -8.26 2.48
C ALA A 114 18.74 -7.61 3.83
N GLY A 115 19.58 -8.24 4.65
CA GLY A 115 19.86 -7.78 6.02
C GLY A 115 20.58 -6.42 6.12
N SER A 116 21.22 -5.97 5.03
CA SER A 116 21.85 -4.65 4.92
C SER A 116 21.18 -3.73 3.89
N LEU A 117 20.11 -4.21 3.26
CA LEU A 117 19.40 -3.47 2.23
C LEU A 117 18.68 -2.27 2.86
N THR A 118 18.97 -1.07 2.36
CA THR A 118 18.38 0.18 2.86
C THR A 118 17.37 0.76 1.90
N ILE A 119 16.35 1.40 2.47
CA ILE A 119 15.33 2.16 1.74
C ILE A 119 15.95 3.48 1.25
N PRO A 120 15.61 3.98 0.04
CA PRO A 120 16.24 5.20 -0.50
C PRO A 120 15.90 6.47 0.28
N ALA A 121 14.72 6.52 0.91
CA ALA A 121 14.20 7.67 1.66
C ALA A 121 15.12 8.12 2.81
N ALA A 122 15.10 9.43 3.09
CA ALA A 122 15.84 10.04 4.18
C ALA A 122 14.99 10.04 5.45
N VAL A 123 15.52 9.53 6.56
CA VAL A 123 14.76 9.39 7.81
C VAL A 123 14.68 10.74 8.54
N ASP A 124 13.50 11.12 9.01
CA ASP A 124 13.31 12.25 9.94
C ASP A 124 13.92 13.58 9.43
N VAL A 125 13.55 13.93 8.20
CA VAL A 125 13.93 15.18 7.53
C VAL A 125 12.70 16.09 7.37
N PRO A 126 12.87 17.42 7.26
CA PRO A 126 11.73 18.32 7.09
C PRO A 126 10.96 18.06 5.80
N ILE A 127 9.62 18.18 5.87
CA ILE A 127 8.74 18.20 4.70
C ILE A 127 9.02 19.46 3.86
N VAL A 128 8.82 19.39 2.54
CA VAL A 128 8.96 20.57 1.67
C VAL A 128 8.11 21.73 2.20
N GLY A 129 8.62 22.96 2.10
CA GLY A 129 7.92 24.15 2.61
C GLY A 129 8.05 24.37 4.12
N THR A 130 8.76 23.51 4.86
CA THR A 130 9.11 23.83 6.27
C THR A 130 10.08 25.00 6.32
N VAL A 131 9.71 26.05 7.07
CA VAL A 131 10.57 27.19 7.36
C VAL A 131 10.95 27.12 8.84
N LYS A 132 12.18 26.73 9.16
CA LYS A 132 12.66 26.60 10.56
C LYS A 132 12.95 27.97 11.20
N ASN A 133 11.94 28.83 11.26
CA ASN A 133 12.09 30.15 11.88
C ASN A 133 11.79 30.17 13.38
N TYR A 134 11.25 29.07 13.94
CA TYR A 134 10.75 29.03 15.32
C TYR A 134 11.75 28.40 16.28
N ARG A 135 11.94 29.03 17.45
CA ARG A 135 12.75 28.51 18.55
C ARG A 135 11.93 27.64 19.51
N ASP A 136 10.63 27.92 19.63
CA ASP A 136 9.69 27.17 20.44
C ASP A 136 8.28 27.19 19.80
N TYR A 137 7.90 26.06 19.20
CA TYR A 137 6.61 25.92 18.51
C TYR A 137 5.40 25.95 19.46
N GLU A 138 5.58 25.67 20.77
CA GLU A 138 4.47 25.73 21.75
C GLU A 138 4.08 27.19 22.08
N THR A 139 4.98 28.15 21.88
CA THR A 139 4.75 29.58 22.16
C THR A 139 4.74 30.46 20.92
N GLU A 140 5.42 30.04 19.85
CA GLU A 140 5.54 30.75 18.57
C GLU A 140 4.71 30.02 17.51
N HIS A 141 3.38 30.16 17.56
CA HIS A 141 2.55 29.72 16.45
C HIS A 141 2.73 30.69 15.27
N PRO A 142 2.93 30.19 14.03
CA PRO A 142 2.77 31.02 12.85
C PRO A 142 1.37 31.64 12.90
N ASN A 143 1.27 32.96 12.97
CA ASN A 143 -0.02 33.65 12.81
C ASN A 143 -0.49 33.63 11.34
N ASP A 144 0.39 33.21 10.43
CA ASP A 144 0.18 33.25 8.99
C ASP A 144 0.16 31.82 8.41
N ASP A 145 -0.99 31.15 8.50
CA ASP A 145 -1.29 29.87 7.81
C ASP A 145 -1.45 30.07 6.27
N TYR A 146 -1.28 31.29 5.75
CA TYR A 146 -1.57 31.63 4.35
C TYR A 146 -0.47 31.14 3.39
N GLY A 147 -0.76 30.05 2.67
CA GLY A 147 -0.05 29.69 1.42
C GLY A 147 0.86 28.45 1.49
N LEU A 148 0.85 27.69 2.59
CA LEU A 148 1.58 26.41 2.65
C LEU A 148 0.86 25.33 1.84
N THR A 149 1.62 24.50 1.12
CA THR A 149 1.06 23.42 0.31
C THR A 149 0.47 22.32 1.18
N GLU A 150 -0.80 22.00 0.96
CA GLU A 150 -1.47 20.78 1.44
C GLU A 150 -1.17 19.61 0.50
N TYR A 151 -0.72 18.49 1.06
CA TYR A 151 -0.43 17.28 0.29
C TYR A 151 -1.60 16.30 0.31
N PRO A 152 -1.98 15.70 -0.84
CA PRO A 152 -2.94 14.60 -0.86
C PRO A 152 -2.38 13.39 -0.11
N VAL A 153 -3.25 12.68 0.62
CA VAL A 153 -2.87 11.60 1.53
C VAL A 153 -3.40 10.26 1.04
N ILE A 154 -2.51 9.26 1.00
CA ILE A 154 -2.84 7.88 0.69
C ILE A 154 -2.50 7.02 1.92
N VAL A 155 -3.45 6.24 2.41
CA VAL A 155 -3.21 5.21 3.43
C VAL A 155 -3.05 3.88 2.70
N LEU A 156 -1.99 3.12 2.96
CA LEU A 156 -1.70 1.85 2.29
C LEU A 156 -1.75 0.67 3.27
N SER A 157 -2.55 -0.34 2.92
CA SER A 157 -2.63 -1.63 3.62
C SER A 157 -1.88 -2.73 2.86
N HIS A 158 -0.91 -3.39 3.51
CA HIS A 158 -0.10 -4.44 2.88
C HIS A 158 -0.83 -5.78 2.73
N GLY A 159 -0.33 -6.65 1.85
CA GLY A 159 -0.84 -8.01 1.65
C GLY A 159 -0.59 -9.01 2.80
N PHE A 160 -1.05 -10.24 2.60
CA PHE A 160 -0.74 -11.37 3.49
C PHE A 160 0.75 -11.73 3.39
N ALA A 161 1.36 -12.20 4.48
CA ALA A 161 2.79 -12.51 4.55
C ALA A 161 3.70 -11.33 4.17
N SER A 162 3.20 -10.10 4.32
CA SER A 162 3.88 -8.87 3.94
C SER A 162 3.90 -7.89 5.13
N THR A 163 4.61 -6.78 4.98
CA THR A 163 4.84 -5.74 5.98
C THR A 163 4.81 -4.35 5.33
N ARG A 164 4.79 -3.29 6.14
CA ARG A 164 4.85 -1.89 5.66
C ARG A 164 6.11 -1.57 4.84
N THR A 165 7.18 -2.36 4.99
CA THR A 165 8.44 -2.14 4.29
C THR A 165 8.53 -2.87 2.94
N ASP A 166 7.51 -3.63 2.54
CA ASP A 166 7.54 -4.33 1.24
C ASP A 166 7.09 -3.47 0.05
N TYR A 167 6.65 -2.23 0.29
CA TYR A 167 6.10 -1.33 -0.75
C TYR A 167 6.87 0.00 -0.82
N THR A 168 8.12 0.03 -0.38
CA THR A 168 8.86 1.30 -0.18
C THR A 168 9.15 2.04 -1.48
N GLN A 169 9.24 1.31 -2.60
CA GLN A 169 9.40 1.89 -3.92
C GLN A 169 8.09 2.49 -4.43
N TYR A 170 6.96 1.78 -4.26
CA TYR A 170 5.65 2.31 -4.60
C TYR A 170 5.32 3.58 -3.77
N CYS A 171 5.45 3.51 -2.45
CA CYS A 171 5.19 4.65 -1.56
C CYS A 171 6.15 5.82 -1.82
N GLY A 172 7.43 5.54 -2.04
CA GLY A 172 8.42 6.57 -2.27
C GLY A 172 8.33 7.21 -3.66
N GLU A 173 7.96 6.47 -4.70
CA GLU A 173 7.67 7.04 -6.02
C GLU A 173 6.48 8.02 -5.93
N LEU A 174 5.40 7.66 -5.24
CA LEU A 174 4.28 8.58 -4.98
C LEU A 174 4.75 9.80 -4.16
N ALA A 175 5.51 9.59 -3.08
CA ALA A 175 6.01 10.70 -2.28
C ALA A 175 6.92 11.65 -3.07
N SER A 176 7.74 11.13 -3.98
CA SER A 176 8.59 11.95 -4.86
C SER A 176 7.80 12.82 -5.85
N ARG A 177 6.48 12.62 -5.97
CA ARG A 177 5.56 13.36 -6.86
C ARG A 177 4.54 14.20 -6.11
N GLY A 178 4.74 14.43 -4.82
CA GLY A 178 3.91 15.36 -4.04
C GLY A 178 2.77 14.71 -3.27
N TYR A 179 2.83 13.40 -3.02
CA TYR A 179 1.86 12.69 -2.17
C TYR A 179 2.43 12.40 -0.78
N VAL A 180 1.58 12.33 0.24
CA VAL A 180 1.95 11.73 1.53
C VAL A 180 1.35 10.33 1.61
N VAL A 181 2.18 9.31 1.83
CA VAL A 181 1.73 7.92 1.90
C VAL A 181 1.99 7.35 3.29
N ALA A 182 0.94 6.88 3.97
CA ALA A 182 1.00 6.20 5.26
C ALA A 182 0.88 4.68 5.06
N ALA A 183 2.00 3.96 5.08
CA ALA A 183 2.04 2.51 4.95
C ALA A 183 1.90 1.83 6.33
N ILE A 184 0.78 1.17 6.58
CA ILE A 184 0.44 0.57 7.89
C ILE A 184 1.18 -0.76 8.06
N GLU A 185 1.70 -1.03 9.25
CA GLU A 185 2.09 -2.39 9.67
C GLU A 185 0.91 -3.03 10.40
N HIS A 186 0.31 -4.07 9.82
CA HIS A 186 -0.78 -4.78 10.45
C HIS A 186 -0.29 -5.83 11.44
N ARG A 187 -0.83 -5.81 12.66
CA ARG A 187 -0.53 -6.79 13.73
C ARG A 187 -1.62 -7.84 13.94
N ASP A 188 -2.48 -8.02 12.93
CA ASP A 188 -3.56 -9.02 12.85
C ASP A 188 -3.06 -10.48 12.71
N GLY A 189 -1.75 -10.72 12.74
CA GLY A 189 -1.16 -12.04 12.54
C GLY A 189 -1.16 -12.52 11.08
N SER A 190 -1.41 -11.62 10.12
CA SER A 190 -1.26 -11.92 8.68
C SER A 190 0.18 -11.70 8.17
N GLY A 191 0.94 -10.82 8.83
CA GLY A 191 2.34 -10.55 8.51
C GLY A 191 3.32 -11.52 9.19
N PRO A 192 4.55 -11.63 8.68
CA PRO A 192 5.59 -12.51 9.23
C PRO A 192 5.95 -12.12 10.69
N GLY A 193 5.93 -10.83 10.99
CA GLY A 193 6.20 -10.35 12.34
C GLY A 193 6.34 -8.84 12.44
N SER A 194 5.99 -8.34 13.62
CA SER A 194 6.09 -6.92 13.99
C SER A 194 6.48 -6.82 15.46
N LEU A 195 7.24 -5.78 15.79
CA LEU A 195 7.48 -5.38 17.18
C LEU A 195 6.42 -4.37 17.60
N VAL A 196 5.86 -4.56 18.80
CA VAL A 196 5.03 -3.57 19.48
C VAL A 196 5.87 -2.97 20.60
N MET A 197 6.09 -1.67 20.54
CA MET A 197 6.88 -0.92 21.50
C MET A 197 5.96 0.02 22.30
N GLN A 198 5.83 -0.23 23.61
CA GLN A 198 4.97 0.55 24.50
C GLN A 198 5.53 0.57 25.92
N ASP A 199 5.55 1.74 26.55
CA ASP A 199 5.95 1.94 27.96
C ASP A 199 7.31 1.31 28.31
N GLY A 200 8.28 1.43 27.39
CA GLY A 200 9.62 0.83 27.55
C GLY A 200 9.67 -0.69 27.38
N THR A 201 8.54 -1.34 27.13
CA THR A 201 8.45 -2.76 26.81
C THR A 201 8.43 -2.99 25.30
N THR A 202 8.94 -4.13 24.87
CA THR A 202 8.87 -4.56 23.47
C THR A 202 8.31 -5.97 23.41
N THR A 203 7.16 -6.14 22.76
CA THR A 203 6.54 -7.44 22.53
C THR A 203 6.60 -7.80 21.05
N LYS A 204 6.63 -9.12 20.77
CA LYS A 204 6.67 -9.65 19.41
C LYS A 204 5.27 -10.09 19.02
N ARG A 205 4.78 -9.61 17.87
CA ARG A 205 3.62 -10.15 17.17
C ARG A 205 4.14 -10.92 15.95
N SER A 206 3.54 -12.07 15.68
CA SER A 206 3.87 -12.91 14.53
C SER A 206 2.60 -13.58 14.03
N VAL A 207 2.75 -14.43 13.03
CA VAL A 207 1.69 -15.15 12.34
C VAL A 207 0.83 -15.90 13.36
N ILE A 208 -0.49 -15.68 13.26
CA ILE A 208 -1.48 -16.34 14.12
C ILE A 208 -2.13 -17.47 13.33
N SER A 209 -1.98 -18.69 13.83
CA SER A 209 -2.68 -19.86 13.30
C SER A 209 -3.94 -20.15 14.10
N ALA A 210 -5.04 -20.53 13.45
CA ALA A 210 -6.29 -20.88 14.12
C ALA A 210 -6.09 -21.93 15.24
N SER A 211 -5.21 -22.91 15.01
CA SER A 211 -4.89 -23.97 15.98
C SER A 211 -4.23 -23.48 17.26
N GLU A 212 -3.64 -22.27 17.27
CA GLU A 212 -3.01 -21.64 18.45
C GLU A 212 -4.04 -20.93 19.34
N LEU A 213 -5.30 -20.78 18.89
CA LEU A 213 -6.33 -19.98 19.54
C LEU A 213 -7.37 -20.82 20.30
N ASP A 214 -7.95 -20.23 21.34
CA ASP A 214 -9.10 -20.77 22.08
C ASP A 214 -10.23 -19.72 22.21
N PRO A 215 -11.44 -20.00 21.69
CA PRO A 215 -11.76 -21.16 20.84
C PRO A 215 -10.97 -21.12 19.53
N SER A 216 -10.70 -22.29 18.94
CA SER A 216 -10.04 -22.38 17.62
C SER A 216 -11.06 -22.03 16.53
N PRO A 217 -10.94 -20.87 15.85
CA PRO A 217 -11.87 -20.50 14.79
C PRO A 217 -11.63 -21.38 13.55
N ASP A 218 -12.61 -21.45 12.66
CA ASP A 218 -12.33 -21.88 11.29
C ASP A 218 -11.61 -20.76 10.51
N LEU A 219 -11.11 -21.07 9.31
CA LEU A 219 -10.39 -20.09 8.50
C LEU A 219 -11.25 -18.86 8.16
N PRO A 220 -12.52 -18.99 7.72
CA PRO A 220 -13.36 -17.83 7.48
C PRO A 220 -13.53 -16.91 8.70
N ALA A 221 -13.82 -17.45 9.89
CA ALA A 221 -13.97 -16.65 11.10
C ALA A 221 -12.66 -15.98 11.53
N LEU A 222 -11.52 -16.66 11.33
CA LEU A 222 -10.21 -16.03 11.52
C LEU A 222 -10.03 -14.83 10.57
N LYS A 223 -10.38 -14.97 9.29
CA LYS A 223 -10.26 -13.90 8.30
C LYS A 223 -11.14 -12.69 8.63
N VAL A 224 -12.37 -12.91 9.10
CA VAL A 224 -13.25 -11.83 9.58
C VAL A 224 -12.59 -11.08 10.74
N THR A 225 -12.01 -11.81 11.70
CA THR A 225 -11.34 -11.20 12.86
C THR A 225 -10.11 -10.40 12.44
N GLN A 226 -9.30 -10.95 11.54
CA GLN A 226 -8.11 -10.27 11.00
C GLN A 226 -8.49 -8.98 10.26
N LEU A 227 -9.53 -9.03 9.42
CA LEU A 227 -10.01 -7.85 8.69
C LEU A 227 -10.58 -6.78 9.63
N ALA A 228 -11.32 -7.16 10.68
CA ALA A 228 -11.78 -6.22 11.70
C ALA A 228 -10.61 -5.55 12.44
N PHE A 229 -9.54 -6.30 12.72
CA PHE A 229 -8.31 -5.74 13.31
C PHE A 229 -7.62 -4.76 12.37
N ARG A 230 -7.53 -5.09 11.08
CA ARG A 230 -6.98 -4.18 10.05
C ARG A 230 -7.79 -2.90 9.92
N GLU A 231 -9.12 -2.98 9.93
CA GLU A 231 -10.00 -1.80 9.89
C GLU A 231 -9.74 -0.89 11.10
N ALA A 232 -9.59 -1.47 12.30
CA ALA A 232 -9.24 -0.69 13.49
C ALA A 232 -7.88 0.01 13.34
N GLU A 233 -6.84 -0.66 12.84
CA GLU A 233 -5.53 -0.05 12.57
C GLU A 233 -5.60 1.05 11.50
N ILE A 234 -6.44 0.89 10.47
CA ILE A 234 -6.69 1.92 9.44
C ILE A 234 -7.33 3.16 10.08
N ILE A 235 -8.37 2.98 10.91
CA ILE A 235 -9.07 4.08 11.59
C ILE A 235 -8.12 4.82 12.56
N GLU A 236 -7.31 4.08 13.33
CA GLU A 236 -6.34 4.69 14.22
C GLU A 236 -5.24 5.45 13.46
N THR A 237 -4.81 4.94 12.30
CA THR A 237 -3.87 5.68 11.43
C THR A 237 -4.47 7.01 10.99
N VAL A 238 -5.73 7.02 10.57
CA VAL A 238 -6.47 8.25 10.21
C VAL A 238 -6.58 9.22 11.39
N ARG A 239 -6.85 8.73 12.60
CA ARG A 239 -6.88 9.57 13.81
C ARG A 239 -5.53 10.27 14.01
N VAL A 240 -4.42 9.55 13.94
CA VAL A 240 -3.07 10.12 14.11
C VAL A 240 -2.77 11.15 13.03
N LEU A 241 -3.11 10.89 11.77
CA LEU A 241 -2.93 11.84 10.67
C LEU A 241 -3.73 13.15 10.91
N ARG A 242 -4.96 13.04 11.41
CA ARG A 242 -5.77 14.21 11.79
C ARG A 242 -5.14 15.01 12.93
N GLU A 243 -4.61 14.34 13.96
CA GLU A 243 -3.94 15.00 15.08
C GLU A 243 -2.69 15.75 14.63
N ILE A 244 -1.86 15.12 13.78
CA ILE A 244 -0.70 15.79 13.16
C ILE A 244 -1.17 17.04 12.40
N ASN A 245 -2.19 16.91 11.54
CA ASN A 245 -2.69 18.02 10.75
C ASN A 245 -3.33 19.14 11.58
N ALA A 246 -3.94 18.80 12.72
CA ALA A 246 -4.52 19.76 13.67
C ALA A 246 -3.48 20.50 14.52
N GLY A 247 -2.18 20.25 14.31
CA GLY A 247 -1.09 20.89 15.03
C GLY A 247 -0.65 20.17 16.31
N LEU A 248 -1.11 18.93 16.53
CA LEU A 248 -0.69 18.10 17.66
C LEU A 248 0.56 17.26 17.35
N GLY A 249 1.32 17.61 16.31
CA GLY A 249 2.52 16.88 15.89
C GLY A 249 3.57 16.72 16.99
N ASN A 250 3.70 17.69 17.90
CA ASN A 250 4.60 17.58 19.06
C ASN A 250 4.16 16.48 20.04
N ASN A 251 2.85 16.32 20.26
CA ASN A 251 2.31 15.28 21.14
C ASN A 251 2.52 13.90 20.52
N ILE A 252 2.31 13.79 19.21
CA ILE A 252 2.61 12.57 18.46
C ILE A 252 4.09 12.22 18.56
N PHE A 253 5.00 13.19 18.37
CA PHE A 253 6.43 12.97 18.52
C PHE A 253 6.81 12.49 19.93
N LYS A 254 6.31 13.14 20.99
CA LYS A 254 6.57 12.76 22.39
C LYS A 254 6.07 11.34 22.73
N THR A 255 4.97 10.90 22.13
CA THR A 255 4.37 9.58 22.36
C THR A 255 4.82 8.51 21.37
N ASN A 256 5.61 8.88 20.35
CA ASN A 256 6.08 7.96 19.34
C ASN A 256 7.22 7.07 19.89
N SER A 257 6.93 5.78 20.07
CA SER A 257 7.90 4.79 20.54
C SER A 257 9.08 4.56 19.58
N ARG A 258 8.99 5.00 18.33
CA ARG A 258 10.07 4.92 17.33
C ARG A 258 11.07 6.06 17.44
N ASN A 259 10.78 7.08 18.26
CA ASN A 259 11.59 8.27 18.47
C ASN A 259 11.83 9.08 17.19
N GLU A 260 10.99 8.98 16.15
CA GLU A 260 11.07 9.72 14.89
C GLU A 260 9.95 10.75 14.76
N GLY A 261 10.09 11.73 13.86
CA GLY A 261 9.06 12.75 13.62
C GLY A 261 9.29 14.04 14.42
N LYS A 262 10.54 14.43 14.65
CA LYS A 262 10.85 15.64 15.43
C LYS A 262 10.28 16.92 14.80
N ASP A 263 10.12 16.92 13.48
CA ASP A 263 9.64 18.05 12.68
C ASP A 263 8.11 17.92 12.42
N LEU A 264 7.39 16.96 13.03
CA LEU A 264 5.93 16.84 12.95
C LEU A 264 5.14 18.08 13.41
N PRO A 265 5.62 18.93 14.35
CA PRO A 265 4.95 20.20 14.64
C PRO A 265 4.71 21.06 13.40
N GLU A 266 5.64 21.04 12.44
CA GLU A 266 5.59 21.80 11.18
C GLU A 266 4.57 21.25 10.15
N TRP A 267 3.84 20.18 10.50
CA TRP A 267 2.88 19.51 9.61
C TRP A 267 1.43 20.00 9.81
N ARG A 268 1.21 20.97 10.69
CA ARG A 268 -0.10 21.60 10.88
C ARG A 268 -0.63 22.12 9.53
N GLY A 269 -1.84 21.72 9.17
CA GLY A 269 -2.49 22.13 7.92
C GLY A 269 -1.75 21.69 6.64
N ARG A 270 -0.84 20.72 6.71
CA ARG A 270 -0.05 20.25 5.55
C ARG A 270 -0.60 18.98 4.91
N LEU A 271 -1.60 18.35 5.53
CA LEU A 271 -2.22 17.12 5.06
C LEU A 271 -3.65 17.43 4.62
N ASN A 272 -4.00 17.06 3.39
CA ASN A 272 -5.39 17.13 2.93
C ASN A 272 -6.21 15.99 3.56
N ILE A 273 -6.61 16.18 4.82
CA ILE A 273 -7.35 15.19 5.61
C ILE A 273 -8.81 15.00 5.15
N GLU A 274 -9.33 15.93 4.35
CA GLU A 274 -10.69 15.87 3.80
C GLU A 274 -10.77 14.96 2.56
N ARG A 275 -9.63 14.69 1.92
CA ARG A 275 -9.53 13.86 0.70
C ARG A 275 -8.53 12.73 0.85
N ILE A 276 -8.63 11.96 1.93
CA ILE A 276 -7.80 10.76 2.12
C ILE A 276 -8.25 9.66 1.16
N VAL A 277 -7.30 8.98 0.54
CA VAL A 277 -7.54 7.78 -0.30
C VAL A 277 -6.99 6.55 0.40
N ILE A 278 -7.75 5.45 0.40
CA ILE A 278 -7.27 4.16 0.89
C ILE A 278 -6.76 3.32 -0.28
N ALA A 279 -5.57 2.78 -0.15
CA ALA A 279 -4.97 1.84 -1.06
C ALA A 279 -4.71 0.52 -0.34
N GLY A 280 -4.72 -0.58 -1.08
CA GLY A 280 -4.36 -1.87 -0.52
C GLY A 280 -3.96 -2.88 -1.58
N HIS A 281 -3.08 -3.81 -1.20
CA HIS A 281 -2.65 -4.91 -2.07
C HIS A 281 -3.01 -6.27 -1.50
N SER A 282 -3.53 -7.20 -2.32
CA SER A 282 -3.84 -8.57 -1.90
C SER A 282 -4.80 -8.59 -0.70
N TYR A 283 -4.38 -9.12 0.45
CA TYR A 283 -5.18 -9.05 1.68
C TYR A 283 -5.45 -7.61 2.15
N GLY A 284 -4.52 -6.70 1.90
CA GLY A 284 -4.70 -5.27 2.14
C GLY A 284 -5.71 -4.64 1.21
N ALA A 285 -5.88 -5.14 -0.01
CA ALA A 285 -6.96 -4.72 -0.89
C ALA A 285 -8.33 -5.09 -0.31
N THR A 286 -8.47 -6.30 0.25
CA THR A 286 -9.72 -6.70 0.94
C THR A 286 -10.01 -5.81 2.15
N GLY A 287 -8.98 -5.50 2.97
CA GLY A 287 -9.11 -4.56 4.10
C GLY A 287 -9.45 -3.13 3.66
N ALA A 288 -8.83 -2.64 2.59
CA ALA A 288 -9.14 -1.34 2.00
C ALA A 288 -10.59 -1.28 1.50
N MET A 289 -11.07 -2.31 0.80
CA MET A 289 -12.48 -2.39 0.36
C MET A 289 -13.46 -2.41 1.54
N GLN A 290 -13.11 -3.08 2.65
CA GLN A 290 -13.89 -3.04 3.88
C GLN A 290 -13.94 -1.62 4.48
N ALA A 291 -12.82 -0.90 4.49
CA ALA A 291 -12.77 0.49 4.93
C ALA A 291 -13.56 1.47 4.04
N LEU A 292 -13.93 1.07 2.81
CA LEU A 292 -14.81 1.85 1.93
C LEU A 292 -16.31 1.63 2.17
N LYS A 293 -16.67 0.76 3.12
CA LYS A 293 -18.06 0.37 3.35
C LYS A 293 -18.95 1.56 3.69
N GLY A 294 -20.01 1.73 2.89
CA GLY A 294 -21.00 2.79 3.03
C GLY A 294 -20.53 4.16 2.51
N GLY A 295 -19.32 4.26 1.96
CA GLY A 295 -18.73 5.49 1.43
C GLY A 295 -18.06 6.38 2.49
N HIS A 296 -17.90 7.65 2.14
CA HIS A 296 -17.19 8.64 2.94
C HIS A 296 -17.99 9.03 4.20
N VAL A 297 -17.44 8.73 5.38
CA VAL A 297 -17.99 9.12 6.69
C VAL A 297 -16.88 9.57 7.63
N TYR A 298 -17.20 10.28 8.72
CA TYR A 298 -16.17 10.83 9.62
C TYR A 298 -15.14 9.79 10.11
N VAL A 299 -15.57 8.57 10.47
CA VAL A 299 -14.68 7.51 10.98
C VAL A 299 -13.85 6.88 9.85
N ARG A 300 -14.37 6.87 8.62
CA ARG A 300 -13.74 6.32 7.41
C ARG A 300 -13.77 7.38 6.31
N PRO A 301 -12.91 8.40 6.39
CA PRO A 301 -12.98 9.60 5.55
C PRO A 301 -12.37 9.39 4.18
N PHE A 302 -12.56 8.20 3.60
CA PHE A 302 -11.96 7.85 2.33
C PHE A 302 -12.83 8.38 1.19
N VAL A 303 -12.27 9.22 0.34
CA VAL A 303 -12.95 9.77 -0.85
C VAL A 303 -12.78 8.91 -2.10
N GLY A 304 -11.98 7.85 -2.01
CA GLY A 304 -11.76 6.90 -3.09
C GLY A 304 -10.89 5.72 -2.66
N GLY A 305 -10.85 4.69 -3.51
CA GLY A 305 -10.13 3.45 -3.27
C GLY A 305 -9.21 3.02 -4.41
N ILE A 306 -7.98 2.63 -4.09
CA ILE A 306 -7.03 2.02 -5.04
C ILE A 306 -6.75 0.58 -4.62
N ILE A 307 -7.33 -0.37 -5.35
CA ILE A 307 -7.35 -1.78 -4.98
C ILE A 307 -6.43 -2.55 -5.93
N LEU A 308 -5.34 -3.08 -5.39
CA LEU A 308 -4.29 -3.76 -6.15
C LEU A 308 -4.41 -5.27 -5.93
N ASP A 309 -4.71 -6.03 -6.98
CA ASP A 309 -4.91 -7.48 -6.92
C ASP A 309 -5.70 -7.95 -5.68
N PRO A 310 -7.01 -7.67 -5.57
CA PRO A 310 -7.81 -8.10 -4.42
C PRO A 310 -7.63 -9.59 -4.12
N GLY A 311 -7.58 -9.92 -2.82
CA GLY A 311 -7.10 -11.22 -2.36
C GLY A 311 -8.06 -12.38 -2.63
N LYS A 312 -7.58 -13.42 -3.32
CA LYS A 312 -8.34 -14.64 -3.67
C LYS A 312 -8.68 -15.56 -2.49
N SER A 313 -8.09 -15.35 -1.33
CA SER A 313 -8.26 -16.18 -0.11
C SER A 313 -8.27 -15.35 1.17
N SER A 314 -8.67 -14.08 1.04
CA SER A 314 -8.57 -13.05 2.07
C SER A 314 -9.87 -12.81 2.83
N GLY A 315 -10.93 -13.58 2.55
CA GLY A 315 -12.29 -13.27 3.00
C GLY A 315 -13.14 -12.70 1.86
N PRO A 316 -14.44 -12.47 2.09
CA PRO A 316 -15.32 -11.87 1.09
C PRO A 316 -14.90 -10.43 0.78
N LEU A 317 -15.09 -9.99 -0.47
CA LEU A 317 -14.89 -8.59 -0.85
C LEU A 317 -16.15 -7.78 -0.51
N ASN A 318 -15.97 -6.58 0.04
CA ASN A 318 -17.08 -5.67 0.30
C ASN A 318 -17.64 -5.11 -1.02
N GLU A 319 -18.94 -5.21 -1.22
CA GLU A 319 -19.64 -4.71 -2.41
C GLU A 319 -20.42 -3.40 -2.17
N ASP A 320 -20.57 -2.97 -0.91
CA ASP A 320 -21.20 -1.68 -0.56
C ASP A 320 -20.15 -0.56 -0.57
N ILE A 321 -19.77 -0.12 -1.76
CA ILE A 321 -18.79 0.95 -1.99
C ILE A 321 -19.51 2.13 -2.64
N ARG A 322 -19.41 3.31 -2.00
CA ARG A 322 -20.10 4.55 -2.44
C ARG A 322 -19.14 5.71 -2.66
N VAL A 323 -17.94 5.41 -3.16
CA VAL A 323 -16.92 6.38 -3.57
C VAL A 323 -16.19 5.87 -4.81
N PRO A 324 -15.52 6.73 -5.59
CA PRO A 324 -14.76 6.29 -6.75
C PRO A 324 -13.76 5.18 -6.45
N LEU A 325 -13.59 4.25 -7.39
CA LEU A 325 -12.84 3.02 -7.18
C LEU A 325 -11.98 2.67 -8.39
N LEU A 326 -10.68 2.50 -8.19
CA LEU A 326 -9.77 1.96 -9.20
C LEU A 326 -9.27 0.59 -8.74
N ILE A 327 -9.65 -0.46 -9.45
CA ILE A 327 -9.11 -1.81 -9.24
C ILE A 327 -8.10 -2.12 -10.35
N ILE A 328 -6.87 -2.44 -9.94
CA ILE A 328 -5.79 -2.85 -10.84
C ILE A 328 -5.38 -4.29 -10.51
N ASN A 329 -5.58 -5.19 -11.47
CA ASN A 329 -4.99 -6.52 -11.39
C ASN A 329 -3.65 -6.60 -12.12
N SER A 330 -2.78 -7.52 -11.68
CA SER A 330 -1.67 -8.03 -12.49
C SER A 330 -2.13 -9.10 -13.47
N GLU A 331 -1.40 -9.28 -14.56
CA GLU A 331 -1.72 -10.27 -15.57
C GLU A 331 -1.79 -11.70 -14.99
N SER A 332 -0.80 -12.08 -14.18
CA SER A 332 -0.81 -13.40 -13.52
C SER A 332 -2.06 -13.62 -12.65
N TRP A 333 -2.57 -12.55 -12.03
CA TRP A 333 -3.69 -12.61 -11.10
C TRP A 333 -5.02 -12.75 -11.85
N SER A 334 -5.21 -11.99 -12.92
CA SER A 334 -6.39 -12.12 -13.79
C SER A 334 -6.40 -13.42 -14.58
N LYS A 335 -5.24 -13.89 -15.06
CA LYS A 335 -5.14 -15.12 -15.87
C LYS A 335 -5.48 -16.39 -15.11
N THR A 336 -5.14 -16.45 -13.83
CA THR A 336 -5.26 -17.68 -13.03
C THR A 336 -6.70 -17.83 -12.54
N PRO A 337 -7.49 -18.80 -13.05
CA PRO A 337 -8.84 -19.03 -12.54
C PRO A 337 -8.76 -19.46 -11.08
N SER A 338 -9.63 -18.91 -10.25
CA SER A 338 -9.71 -19.25 -8.84
C SER A 338 -11.16 -19.18 -8.40
N ASP A 339 -11.65 -20.28 -7.83
CA ASP A 339 -12.93 -20.29 -7.14
C ASP A 339 -12.87 -19.33 -5.95
N PHE A 340 -13.88 -18.46 -5.87
CA PHE A 340 -14.02 -17.42 -4.88
C PHE A 340 -15.48 -17.40 -4.42
N TYR A 341 -15.78 -18.20 -3.40
CA TYR A 341 -17.13 -18.36 -2.86
C TYR A 341 -18.15 -18.83 -3.91
N GLY A 342 -17.76 -19.82 -4.73
CA GLY A 342 -18.62 -20.42 -5.75
C GLY A 342 -18.67 -19.65 -7.07
N ARG A 343 -17.81 -18.65 -7.26
CA ARG A 343 -17.71 -17.83 -8.48
C ARG A 343 -16.25 -17.59 -8.86
N PRO A 344 -15.92 -17.39 -10.16
CA PRO A 344 -14.58 -16.97 -10.54
C PRO A 344 -14.23 -15.61 -9.92
N HIS A 345 -13.07 -15.50 -9.27
CA HIS A 345 -12.63 -14.26 -8.61
C HIS A 345 -12.67 -13.03 -9.54
N PHE A 346 -12.24 -13.19 -10.80
CA PHE A 346 -12.27 -12.10 -11.79
C PHE A 346 -13.68 -11.56 -12.02
N ASP A 347 -14.69 -12.44 -12.11
CA ASP A 347 -16.08 -12.05 -12.30
C ASP A 347 -16.62 -11.32 -11.08
N VAL A 348 -16.29 -11.77 -9.87
CA VAL A 348 -16.69 -11.10 -8.63
C VAL A 348 -16.14 -9.68 -8.57
N VAL A 349 -14.85 -9.50 -8.90
CA VAL A 349 -14.22 -8.17 -8.95
C VAL A 349 -14.88 -7.29 -10.00
N ARG A 350 -15.08 -7.81 -11.22
CA ARG A 350 -15.75 -7.08 -12.31
C ARG A 350 -17.15 -6.62 -11.90
N ASP A 351 -17.93 -7.50 -11.29
CA ASP A 351 -19.32 -7.21 -10.94
C ASP A 351 -19.41 -6.21 -9.79
N ILE A 352 -18.48 -6.20 -8.83
CA ILE A 352 -18.40 -5.15 -7.81
C ILE A 352 -18.16 -3.79 -8.47
N VAL A 353 -17.21 -3.70 -9.42
CA VAL A 353 -16.92 -2.43 -10.10
C VAL A 353 -18.10 -1.97 -10.95
N ARG A 354 -18.79 -2.90 -11.64
CA ARG A 354 -20.05 -2.60 -12.35
C ARG A 354 -21.14 -2.12 -11.40
N LYS A 355 -21.30 -2.73 -10.24
CA LYS A 355 -22.27 -2.27 -9.23
C LYS A 355 -22.00 -0.83 -8.79
N VAL A 356 -20.73 -0.47 -8.55
CA VAL A 356 -20.36 0.91 -8.21
C VAL A 356 -20.67 1.86 -9.38
N LEU A 357 -20.34 1.46 -10.61
CA LEU A 357 -20.53 2.28 -11.81
C LEU A 357 -21.99 2.45 -12.22
N ASP A 358 -22.71 1.34 -12.36
CA ASP A 358 -24.00 1.26 -13.02
C ASP A 358 -25.16 1.45 -12.02
N GLU A 359 -25.06 0.87 -10.82
CA GLU A 359 -26.14 0.97 -9.81
C GLU A 359 -25.95 2.17 -8.88
N SER A 360 -24.71 2.48 -8.49
CA SER A 360 -24.43 3.61 -7.60
C SER A 360 -24.12 4.91 -8.34
N HIS A 361 -23.98 4.86 -9.67
CA HIS A 361 -23.66 6.01 -10.54
C HIS A 361 -22.37 6.73 -10.13
N ILE A 362 -21.36 5.96 -9.70
CA ILE A 362 -20.07 6.47 -9.24
C ILE A 362 -18.98 5.94 -10.16
N TYR A 363 -18.09 6.80 -10.64
CA TYR A 363 -17.03 6.36 -11.54
C TYR A 363 -16.10 5.33 -10.88
N ALA A 364 -15.98 4.19 -11.54
CA ALA A 364 -15.16 3.08 -11.11
C ALA A 364 -14.53 2.38 -12.32
N TRP A 365 -13.34 1.84 -12.11
CA TRP A 365 -12.53 1.20 -13.15
C TRP A 365 -12.02 -0.16 -12.69
N PHE A 366 -11.99 -1.11 -13.61
CA PHE A 366 -11.32 -2.38 -13.44
C PHE A 366 -10.39 -2.63 -14.63
N VAL A 367 -9.09 -2.70 -14.36
CA VAL A 367 -8.05 -2.85 -15.37
C VAL A 367 -7.07 -3.96 -15.00
N THR A 368 -6.43 -4.56 -16.00
CA THR A 368 -5.29 -5.47 -15.82
C THR A 368 -4.03 -4.88 -16.44
N CYS A 369 -2.95 -4.83 -15.67
CA CYS A 369 -1.62 -4.46 -16.13
C CYS A 369 -0.93 -5.70 -16.77
N LYS A 370 -0.56 -5.59 -18.04
CA LYS A 370 0.03 -6.65 -18.87
C LYS A 370 1.47 -6.93 -18.46
N GLY A 371 1.87 -8.20 -18.49
CA GLY A 371 3.23 -8.63 -18.18
C GLY A 371 3.63 -8.55 -16.70
N THR A 372 2.77 -8.04 -15.82
CA THR A 372 3.01 -8.02 -14.37
C THR A 372 2.49 -9.31 -13.70
N ALA A 373 3.11 -9.64 -12.57
CA ALA A 373 2.61 -10.64 -11.64
C ALA A 373 2.22 -10.06 -10.28
N HIS A 374 1.60 -10.88 -9.43
CA HIS A 374 1.10 -10.45 -8.12
C HIS A 374 2.09 -9.61 -7.27
N PRO A 375 3.38 -9.97 -7.13
CA PRO A 375 4.30 -9.17 -6.34
C PRO A 375 4.84 -7.91 -7.05
N SER A 376 4.41 -7.60 -8.28
CA SER A 376 5.02 -6.53 -9.11
C SER A 376 4.90 -5.12 -8.53
N VAL A 377 3.90 -4.89 -7.67
CA VAL A 377 3.74 -3.61 -6.97
C VAL A 377 4.58 -3.52 -5.69
N THR A 378 5.19 -4.62 -5.26
CA THR A 378 6.08 -4.69 -4.09
C THR A 378 7.54 -4.47 -4.50
N ASP A 379 8.40 -4.31 -3.51
CA ASP A 379 9.85 -4.22 -3.70
C ASP A 379 10.48 -5.59 -4.05
N ALA A 380 9.78 -6.71 -3.85
CA ALA A 380 10.35 -8.04 -3.97
C ALA A 380 10.99 -8.29 -5.36
N PRO A 381 10.33 -7.97 -6.49
CA PRO A 381 10.95 -8.16 -7.81
C PRO A 381 12.15 -7.26 -8.08
N LEU A 382 12.33 -6.15 -7.34
CA LEU A 382 13.52 -5.29 -7.45
C LEU A 382 14.72 -5.88 -6.72
N ILE A 383 14.47 -6.70 -5.69
CA ILE A 383 15.50 -7.36 -4.89
C ILE A 383 15.94 -8.66 -5.57
N GLU A 384 14.98 -9.46 -6.04
CA GLU A 384 15.24 -10.75 -6.69
C GLU A 384 14.54 -10.87 -8.06
N PRO A 385 14.95 -10.07 -9.07
CA PRO A 385 14.25 -9.99 -10.35
C PRO A 385 14.23 -11.32 -11.12
N PHE A 386 15.33 -12.07 -11.10
CA PHE A 386 15.45 -13.30 -11.89
C PHE A 386 14.69 -14.49 -11.30
N LEU A 387 14.77 -14.70 -9.99
CA LEU A 387 14.05 -15.78 -9.31
C LEU A 387 12.54 -15.53 -9.34
N LEU A 388 12.11 -14.28 -9.15
CA LEU A 388 10.70 -13.95 -9.13
C LEU A 388 10.09 -13.93 -10.54
N SER A 389 10.75 -13.36 -11.54
CA SER A 389 10.26 -13.44 -12.93
C SER A 389 10.08 -14.89 -13.39
N TRP A 390 11.03 -15.78 -13.06
CA TRP A 390 10.90 -17.22 -13.34
C TRP A 390 9.75 -17.88 -12.57
N ALA A 391 9.60 -17.58 -11.28
CA ALA A 391 8.58 -18.20 -10.43
C ALA A 391 7.16 -17.68 -10.68
N THR A 392 7.01 -16.41 -11.10
CA THR A 392 5.69 -15.76 -11.24
C THR A 392 5.25 -15.57 -12.69
N GLY A 393 6.14 -15.79 -13.66
CA GLY A 393 5.87 -15.59 -15.08
C GLY A 393 5.74 -14.12 -15.51
N ALA A 394 6.26 -13.17 -14.71
CA ALA A 394 6.27 -11.75 -15.08
C ALA A 394 7.26 -11.50 -16.23
N THR A 395 6.80 -10.81 -17.28
CA THR A 395 7.57 -10.55 -18.51
C THR A 395 7.95 -9.09 -18.69
N ILE A 396 7.29 -8.17 -17.99
CA ILE A 396 7.62 -6.74 -18.02
C ILE A 396 8.91 -6.46 -17.24
N ASP A 397 9.65 -5.42 -17.66
CA ASP A 397 10.73 -4.85 -16.84
C ASP A 397 10.16 -4.44 -15.46
N VAL A 398 10.87 -4.82 -14.40
CA VAL A 398 10.37 -4.65 -13.02
C VAL A 398 10.11 -3.19 -12.69
N LYS A 399 11.00 -2.27 -13.10
CA LYS A 399 10.85 -0.84 -12.81
C LYS A 399 9.69 -0.26 -13.60
N GLU A 400 9.54 -0.68 -14.85
CA GLU A 400 8.42 -0.25 -15.67
C GLU A 400 7.09 -0.79 -15.13
N GLY A 401 7.02 -2.05 -14.70
CA GLY A 401 5.85 -2.63 -14.05
C GLY A 401 5.41 -1.83 -12.84
N LEU A 402 6.32 -1.56 -11.90
CA LEU A 402 6.04 -0.70 -10.74
C LEU A 402 5.57 0.71 -11.16
N ARG A 403 6.24 1.30 -12.16
CA ARG A 403 5.89 2.64 -12.67
C ARG A 403 4.48 2.69 -13.25
N GLN A 404 3.98 1.62 -13.87
CA GLN A 404 2.60 1.58 -14.36
C GLN A 404 1.58 1.66 -13.21
N TYR A 405 1.82 1.00 -12.08
CA TYR A 405 0.97 1.15 -10.87
C TYR A 405 1.02 2.58 -10.32
N VAL A 406 2.21 3.20 -10.30
CA VAL A 406 2.36 4.60 -9.86
C VAL A 406 1.59 5.55 -10.79
N LYS A 407 1.76 5.45 -12.11
CA LYS A 407 1.05 6.29 -13.09
C LYS A 407 -0.47 6.17 -12.97
N ALA A 408 -0.99 4.95 -12.92
CA ALA A 408 -2.43 4.72 -12.75
C ALA A 408 -2.97 5.31 -11.45
N THR A 409 -2.19 5.25 -10.38
CA THR A 409 -2.52 5.90 -9.10
C THR A 409 -2.54 7.40 -9.22
N GLU A 410 -1.55 8.01 -9.87
CA GLU A 410 -1.52 9.46 -10.10
C GLU A 410 -2.72 9.93 -10.93
N ASP A 411 -3.04 9.24 -12.03
CA ASP A 411 -4.21 9.54 -12.86
C ASP A 411 -5.49 9.55 -12.00
N PHE A 412 -5.63 8.60 -11.08
CA PHE A 412 -6.79 8.50 -10.18
C PHE A 412 -6.80 9.59 -9.11
N MET A 413 -5.65 9.88 -8.50
CA MET A 413 -5.53 10.95 -7.51
C MET A 413 -5.83 12.32 -8.13
N LEU A 414 -5.38 12.56 -9.36
CA LEU A 414 -5.67 13.77 -10.10
C LEU A 414 -7.15 13.84 -10.50
N TYR A 415 -7.75 12.74 -10.94
CA TYR A 415 -9.19 12.65 -11.18
C TYR A 415 -10.01 13.03 -9.92
N LEU A 416 -9.63 12.53 -8.74
CA LEU A 416 -10.28 12.91 -7.48
C LEU A 416 -10.08 14.39 -7.11
N LYS A 417 -9.05 15.04 -7.66
CA LYS A 417 -8.78 16.45 -7.43
C LYS A 417 -9.66 17.34 -8.29
N ASP A 418 -9.68 17.12 -9.60
CA ASP A 418 -10.21 18.05 -10.59
C ASP A 418 -11.38 17.48 -11.45
N GLY A 419 -11.73 16.20 -11.28
CA GLY A 419 -12.80 15.51 -12.01
C GLY A 419 -12.43 15.05 -13.43
N HIS A 420 -11.21 15.31 -13.90
CA HIS A 420 -10.78 14.99 -15.27
C HIS A 420 -10.18 13.58 -15.33
N ARG A 421 -10.74 12.76 -16.22
CA ARG A 421 -10.23 11.43 -16.58
C ARG A 421 -9.12 11.61 -17.60
N ARG A 422 -7.96 11.01 -17.33
CA ARG A 422 -6.77 11.06 -18.17
C ARG A 422 -6.04 9.72 -18.15
N GLY A 423 -5.08 9.54 -19.05
CA GLY A 423 -4.30 8.33 -19.14
C GLY A 423 -5.20 7.10 -19.28
N ILE A 424 -5.07 6.12 -18.40
CA ILE A 424 -5.89 4.90 -18.48
C ILE A 424 -7.37 5.12 -18.13
N LEU A 425 -7.70 6.21 -17.44
CA LEU A 425 -9.05 6.47 -16.94
C LEU A 425 -9.95 7.11 -18.00
N SER A 426 -9.36 7.70 -19.05
CA SER A 426 -10.06 8.29 -20.20
C SER A 426 -10.39 7.28 -21.30
N GLU A 427 -10.06 6.01 -21.11
CA GLU A 427 -10.23 4.97 -22.11
C GLU A 427 -11.50 4.15 -21.88
N GLU A 428 -12.06 3.63 -22.96
CA GLU A 428 -13.22 2.76 -22.91
C GLU A 428 -12.85 1.29 -22.68
N VAL A 429 -13.86 0.49 -22.33
CA VAL A 429 -13.71 -0.96 -22.17
C VAL A 429 -13.12 -1.57 -23.45
N THR A 430 -12.05 -2.35 -23.26
CA THR A 430 -11.36 -3.08 -24.33
C THR A 430 -11.57 -4.58 -24.19
N HIS A 431 -11.62 -5.10 -22.96
CA HIS A 431 -11.69 -6.52 -22.65
C HIS A 431 -12.76 -6.79 -21.58
N PRO A 432 -14.07 -6.81 -21.86
CA PRO A 432 -15.11 -7.05 -20.85
C PRO A 432 -14.95 -8.42 -20.14
N GLU A 433 -14.30 -9.37 -20.80
CA GLU A 433 -13.78 -10.61 -20.25
C GLU A 433 -12.26 -10.65 -20.46
N TYR A 434 -11.54 -11.42 -19.65
CA TYR A 434 -10.07 -11.34 -19.58
C TYR A 434 -9.35 -11.55 -20.94
N GLU A 435 -9.79 -12.48 -21.78
CA GLU A 435 -9.15 -12.81 -23.08
C GLU A 435 -9.96 -12.30 -24.31
N HIS A 436 -11.00 -11.49 -24.12
CA HIS A 436 -11.90 -11.10 -25.22
C HIS A 436 -11.78 -9.61 -25.58
N ASP A 437 -10.96 -9.26 -26.57
CA ASP A 437 -10.83 -7.88 -27.09
C ASP A 437 -12.02 -7.52 -27.99
N VAL A 438 -12.82 -6.53 -27.56
CA VAL A 438 -14.02 -6.04 -28.27
C VAL A 438 -13.78 -4.79 -29.12
N ARG A 439 -12.54 -4.29 -29.17
CA ARG A 439 -12.21 -3.13 -29.99
C ARG A 439 -12.31 -3.48 -31.48
N ASP A 440 -12.90 -2.57 -32.25
CA ASP A 440 -12.79 -2.58 -33.71
C ASP A 440 -11.40 -2.10 -34.17
N ASP A 441 -11.12 -2.20 -35.47
CA ASP A 441 -9.81 -1.85 -36.03
C ASP A 441 -9.49 -0.35 -35.87
N VAL A 442 -10.51 0.51 -35.85
CA VAL A 442 -10.33 1.95 -35.62
C VAL A 442 -9.88 2.17 -34.18
N ARG A 443 -10.60 1.64 -33.19
CA ARG A 443 -10.25 1.77 -31.78
C ARG A 443 -8.91 1.15 -31.44
N ARG A 444 -8.51 0.07 -32.11
CA ARG A 444 -7.16 -0.50 -31.96
C ARG A 444 -6.07 0.45 -32.45
N THR A 445 -6.29 1.12 -33.59
CA THR A 445 -5.29 2.02 -34.19
C THR A 445 -5.26 3.41 -33.57
N THR A 446 -6.36 3.89 -32.98
CA THR A 446 -6.42 5.21 -32.32
C THR A 446 -6.04 5.20 -30.85
N MET A 447 -6.03 4.03 -30.20
CA MET A 447 -5.67 3.92 -28.79
C MET A 447 -4.19 4.29 -28.58
N PRO A 448 -3.85 5.10 -27.56
CA PRO A 448 -2.46 5.45 -27.31
C PRO A 448 -1.58 4.20 -27.13
N GLU A 449 -0.47 4.11 -27.86
CA GLU A 449 0.44 2.95 -27.85
C GLU A 449 0.87 2.59 -26.43
N ARG A 450 1.12 3.61 -25.59
CA ARG A 450 1.48 3.44 -24.18
C ARG A 450 0.40 2.71 -23.38
N ILE A 451 -0.88 2.94 -23.68
CA ILE A 451 -1.97 2.29 -22.96
C ILE A 451 -2.17 0.89 -23.52
N GLU A 452 -2.25 0.74 -24.85
CA GLU A 452 -2.42 -0.57 -25.50
C GLU A 452 -1.33 -1.58 -25.11
N LYS A 453 -0.08 -1.10 -24.99
CA LYS A 453 1.06 -1.92 -24.60
C LYS A 453 0.87 -2.54 -23.22
N TYR A 454 0.37 -1.75 -22.24
CA TYR A 454 0.41 -2.13 -20.83
C TYR A 454 -0.94 -2.50 -20.22
N TRP A 455 -2.08 -2.23 -20.86
CA TRP A 455 -3.38 -2.31 -20.19
C TRP A 455 -4.44 -3.11 -20.95
N ARG A 456 -5.22 -3.90 -20.21
CA ARG A 456 -6.55 -4.38 -20.59
C ARG A 456 -7.59 -3.70 -19.70
N ILE A 457 -8.68 -3.21 -20.28
CA ILE A 457 -9.70 -2.42 -19.57
C ILE A 457 -11.00 -3.23 -19.57
N HIS A 458 -11.44 -3.63 -18.37
CA HIS A 458 -12.56 -4.56 -18.18
C HIS A 458 -13.86 -3.86 -17.80
N VAL A 459 -13.75 -2.80 -17.01
CA VAL A 459 -14.86 -1.90 -16.65
C VAL A 459 -14.31 -0.49 -16.65
N ALA A 460 -15.02 0.42 -17.31
CA ALA A 460 -14.71 1.85 -17.34
C ALA A 460 -16.00 2.65 -17.60
N PRO A 461 -16.11 3.88 -17.09
CA PRO A 461 -17.21 4.77 -17.46
C PRO A 461 -17.17 5.10 -18.95
N SER A 462 -18.34 5.33 -19.56
CA SER A 462 -18.41 5.75 -20.96
C SER A 462 -17.61 7.03 -21.20
N THR A 463 -16.92 7.11 -22.34
CA THR A 463 -16.22 8.32 -22.78
C THR A 463 -17.10 9.23 -23.61
N ALA A 464 -18.30 8.78 -23.97
CA ALA A 464 -19.26 9.55 -24.75
C ALA A 464 -19.56 10.88 -24.05
N CYS A 465 -19.27 11.96 -24.76
CA CYS A 465 -19.45 13.32 -24.28
C CYS A 465 -20.25 14.12 -25.30
N MET A 466 -21.48 14.51 -24.92
CA MET A 466 -22.32 15.35 -25.79
C MET A 466 -21.70 16.74 -26.05
N TYR A 467 -20.80 17.18 -25.16
CA TYR A 467 -20.11 18.48 -25.26
C TYR A 467 -18.60 18.33 -25.01
N PRO A 468 -17.80 17.97 -26.03
CA PRO A 468 -16.36 17.73 -25.89
C PRO A 468 -15.67 18.87 -25.11
N GLY A 469 -14.92 18.51 -24.05
CA GLY A 469 -14.27 19.46 -23.12
C GLY A 469 -15.06 19.80 -21.85
N LEU A 470 -16.35 19.45 -21.75
CA LEU A 470 -17.17 19.65 -20.54
C LEU A 470 -17.42 18.38 -19.73
N CYS A 471 -17.09 17.20 -20.26
CA CYS A 471 -17.33 15.91 -19.59
C CYS A 471 -16.13 15.35 -18.82
N GLY A 472 -15.10 16.17 -18.58
CA GLY A 472 -13.92 15.76 -17.81
C GLY A 472 -13.19 14.57 -18.42
N VAL A 473 -12.94 14.57 -19.73
CA VAL A 473 -12.06 13.61 -20.41
C VAL A 473 -10.97 14.39 -21.11
N GLU A 474 -9.72 14.18 -20.69
CA GLU A 474 -8.54 14.71 -21.37
C GLU A 474 -8.01 13.65 -22.33
N HIS A 475 -8.06 13.93 -23.62
CA HIS A 475 -7.38 13.09 -24.59
C HIS A 475 -5.89 13.40 -24.54
N ASP A 476 -5.05 12.37 -24.43
CA ASP A 476 -3.61 12.52 -24.60
C ASP A 476 -3.33 12.99 -26.03
N HIS A 477 -3.23 14.30 -26.24
CA HIS A 477 -2.67 14.82 -27.47
C HIS A 477 -1.19 14.45 -27.48
N ALA A 478 -0.83 13.52 -28.37
CA ALA A 478 0.55 13.13 -28.61
C ALA A 478 1.42 14.39 -28.83
N ILE A 479 2.39 14.59 -27.93
CA ILE A 479 3.57 15.43 -28.18
C ILE A 479 4.78 14.50 -28.20
#